data_AF-A0A0N4X8G6-F1
#
_entry.id   AF-A0A0N4X8G6-F1
#
_cell.length_a   1.000
_cell.length_b   1.000
_cell.length_c   1.000
_cell.angle_alpha   90.00
_cell.angle_beta   90.00
_cell.angle_gamma   90.00
#
_symmetry.space_group_name_H-M   'P 1'
#
loop_
_entity.id
_entity.type
_entity.pdbx_description
1 polymer ?
#
loop_
_entity_poly.entity_id
_entity_poly.type
_entity_poly.pdbx_seq_one_letter_code
_entity_poly.pdbx_strand_id
1 'polypeptide(L)'
;MYHALKNYPLNDKTGFIIGSQTPWVEVFALLNGAKEITTLEYQRIKINGTDKVRYMHPIDFAKNWETYKDGFDFAISFSSIEHSGLGRYGDPIDPIGDLREVWKTLCVLKKGGWYNC
;
A
#
# COMPACT_ATOMS: atom_id res chain seq x y z
N MET A 1 6.52 0.06 12.30
CA MET A 1 7.22 0.69 11.16
C MET A 1 8.72 0.92 11.41
N TYR A 2 9.15 1.73 12.38
CA TYR A 2 10.56 2.05 12.63
C TYR A 2 11.50 0.82 12.71
N HIS A 3 11.14 -0.19 13.50
CA HIS A 3 11.95 -1.41 13.63
C HIS A 3 12.00 -2.25 12.35
N ALA A 4 10.90 -2.31 11.58
CA ALA A 4 10.85 -3.04 10.32
C ALA A 4 11.80 -2.41 9.29
N LEU A 5 11.78 -1.08 9.15
CA LEU A 5 12.62 -0.38 8.17
C LEU A 5 14.13 -0.47 8.50
N LYS A 6 14.48 -0.68 9.77
CA LYS A 6 15.88 -0.93 10.17
C LYS A 6 16.42 -2.25 9.61
N ASN A 7 15.59 -3.29 9.57
CA ASN A 7 15.98 -4.61 9.07
C ASN A 7 15.74 -4.76 7.56
N TYR A 8 14.83 -3.94 7.01
CA TYR A 8 14.45 -3.95 5.60
C TYR A 8 14.65 -2.56 4.97
N PRO A 9 15.88 -2.23 4.56
CA PRO A 9 16.19 -0.92 3.99
C PRO A 9 15.42 -0.68 2.69
N LEU A 10 14.99 0.58 2.49
CA LEU A 10 14.15 1.02 1.38
C LEU A 10 14.91 1.75 0.26
N ASN A 11 16.23 1.84 0.35
CA ASN A 11 17.07 2.56 -0.61
C ASN A 11 16.74 2.16 -2.06
N ASP A 12 16.31 3.14 -2.85
CA ASP A 12 15.93 3.04 -4.26
C ASP A 12 14.76 2.08 -4.55
N LYS A 13 13.97 1.71 -3.54
CA LYS A 13 12.82 0.81 -3.68
C LYS A 13 11.53 1.57 -3.98
N THR A 14 10.68 0.96 -4.81
CA THR A 14 9.33 1.46 -5.11
C THR A 14 8.31 0.79 -4.19
N GLY A 15 7.51 1.61 -3.48
CA GLY A 15 6.61 1.15 -2.42
C GLY A 15 5.13 1.25 -2.75
N PHE A 16 4.34 0.33 -2.18
CA PHE A 16 2.89 0.32 -2.22
C PHE A 16 2.31 0.48 -0.81
N ILE A 17 1.52 1.51 -0.56
CA ILE A 17 0.92 1.77 0.75
C ILE A 17 -0.58 1.58 0.65
N ILE A 18 -1.17 0.82 1.58
CA ILE A 18 -2.62 0.58 1.66
C ILE A 18 -3.15 1.29 2.90
N GLY A 19 -4.03 2.27 2.68
CA GLY A 19 -4.47 3.23 3.70
C GLY A 19 -3.62 4.49 3.69
N SER A 20 -3.62 5.22 4.80
CA SER A 20 -2.88 6.48 5.03
C SER A 20 -3.59 7.74 4.48
N GLN A 21 -4.71 8.13 5.11
CA GLN A 21 -5.44 9.37 4.79
C GLN A 21 -4.57 10.64 4.86
N THR A 22 -3.59 10.66 5.75
CA THR A 22 -2.54 11.68 5.82
C THR A 22 -1.21 11.02 5.50
N PRO A 23 -0.30 11.65 4.72
CA PRO A 23 0.82 10.95 4.10
C PRO A 23 2.00 10.69 5.06
N TRP A 24 1.75 10.18 6.26
CA TRP A 24 2.79 9.98 7.27
C TRP A 24 3.58 8.69 7.01
N VAL A 25 2.93 7.60 6.58
CA VAL A 25 3.58 6.33 6.21
C VAL A 25 4.54 6.56 5.03
N GLU A 26 4.09 7.34 4.06
CA GLU A 26 4.80 7.77 2.86
C GLU A 26 6.06 8.55 3.25
N VAL A 27 5.92 9.56 4.12
CA VAL A 27 7.04 10.36 4.60
C VAL A 27 8.05 9.48 5.33
N PHE A 28 7.61 8.57 6.18
CA PHE A 28 8.52 7.63 6.84
C PHE A 28 9.25 6.73 5.84
N ALA A 29 8.58 6.22 4.81
CA ALA A 29 9.20 5.40 3.79
C ALA A 29 10.25 6.19 2.98
N LEU A 30 9.92 7.42 2.57
CA LEU A 30 10.81 8.32 1.84
C LEU A 30 12.04 8.71 2.66
N LEU A 31 11.87 9.02 3.96
CA LEU A 31 12.99 9.31 4.87
C LEU A 31 13.95 8.12 5.04
N ASN A 32 13.47 6.90 4.81
CA ASN A 32 14.26 5.67 4.85
C ASN A 32 14.79 5.22 3.47
N GLY A 33 14.75 6.11 2.47
CA GLY A 33 15.41 5.91 1.18
C GLY A 33 14.52 5.39 0.05
N ALA A 34 13.21 5.25 0.26
CA ALA A 34 12.29 4.86 -0.81
C ALA A 34 12.36 5.84 -1.99
N LYS A 35 12.36 5.30 -3.21
CA LYS A 35 12.45 6.08 -4.45
C LYS A 35 11.14 6.81 -4.74
N GLU A 36 10.05 6.06 -4.71
CA GLU A 36 8.70 6.52 -4.99
C GLU A 36 7.67 5.61 -4.30
N ILE A 37 6.51 6.17 -4.04
CA ILE A 37 5.44 5.53 -3.27
C ILE A 37 4.12 5.70 -4.01
N THR A 38 3.32 4.64 -4.05
CA THR A 38 1.92 4.68 -4.48
C THR A 38 1.02 4.35 -3.29
N THR A 39 0.14 5.27 -2.93
CA THR A 39 -0.81 5.16 -1.83
C THR A 39 -2.19 4.80 -2.37
N LEU A 40 -2.76 3.71 -1.84
CA LEU A 40 -4.10 3.21 -2.13
C LEU A 40 -5.05 3.61 -1.00
N GLU A 41 -5.98 4.53 -1.28
CA GLU A 41 -6.91 5.06 -0.27
C GLU A 41 -8.29 5.37 -0.87
N TYR A 42 -9.35 5.10 -0.12
CA TYR A 42 -10.74 5.38 -0.53
C TYR A 42 -11.04 6.88 -0.52
N GLN A 43 -10.49 7.61 0.45
CA GLN A 43 -10.61 9.06 0.49
C GLN A 43 -9.68 9.71 -0.52
N ARG A 44 -10.18 10.72 -1.25
CA ARG A 44 -9.34 11.46 -2.19
C ARG A 44 -8.29 12.27 -1.43
N ILE A 45 -7.02 11.90 -1.62
CA ILE A 45 -5.88 12.64 -1.09
C ILE A 45 -5.36 13.59 -2.18
N LYS A 46 -5.07 14.84 -1.80
CA LYS A 46 -4.34 15.79 -2.65
C LYS A 46 -2.88 15.83 -2.21
N ILE A 47 -1.98 15.41 -3.09
CA ILE A 47 -0.53 15.46 -2.87
C ILE A 47 0.01 16.72 -3.53
N ASN A 48 0.69 17.56 -2.75
CA ASN A 48 1.31 18.79 -3.23
C ASN A 48 2.80 18.81 -2.87
N GLY A 49 3.63 19.39 -3.74
CA GLY A 49 5.05 19.64 -3.44
C GLY A 49 6.00 18.47 -3.67
N THR A 50 5.52 17.33 -4.17
CA THR A 50 6.38 16.21 -4.57
C THR A 50 5.73 15.34 -5.63
N ASP A 51 6.54 14.79 -6.53
CA ASP A 51 6.14 13.79 -7.52
C ASP A 51 6.50 12.35 -7.09
N LYS A 52 7.12 12.20 -5.91
CA LYS A 52 7.55 10.90 -5.36
C LYS A 52 6.42 10.12 -4.71
N VAL A 53 5.28 10.75 -4.44
CA VAL A 53 4.10 10.10 -3.86
C VAL A 53 2.95 10.23 -4.85
N ARG A 54 2.34 9.10 -5.18
CA ARG A 54 1.16 9.03 -6.05
C ARG A 54 -0.01 8.50 -5.24
N TYR A 55 -1.20 9.03 -5.52
CA TYR A 55 -2.46 8.54 -4.96
C TYR A 55 -3.19 7.69 -6.00
N MET A 56 -3.86 6.64 -5.54
CA MET A 56 -4.73 5.80 -6.34
C MET A 56 -5.96 5.38 -5.54
N HIS A 57 -7.13 5.45 -6.17
CA HIS A 57 -8.36 4.97 -5.56
C HIS A 57 -8.48 3.43 -5.73
N PRO A 58 -8.93 2.66 -4.72
CA PRO A 58 -9.09 1.21 -4.79
C PRO A 58 -9.84 0.69 -6.02
N ILE A 59 -10.91 1.38 -6.42
CA ILE A 59 -11.70 1.00 -7.61
C ILE A 59 -10.90 1.15 -8.90
N ASP A 60 -10.09 2.21 -9.02
CA ASP A 60 -9.30 2.47 -10.23
C ASP A 60 -8.09 1.54 -10.31
N PHE A 61 -7.50 1.21 -9.14
CA PHE A 61 -6.49 0.17 -9.02
C PHE A 61 -7.05 -1.19 -9.43
N ALA A 62 -8.21 -1.60 -8.90
CA ALA A 62 -8.81 -2.89 -9.19
C ALA A 62 -9.13 -3.08 -10.68
N LYS A 63 -9.47 -2.01 -11.41
CA LYS A 63 -9.70 -2.08 -12.86
C LYS A 63 -8.42 -2.31 -13.67
N ASN A 64 -7.27 -1.86 -13.15
CA ASN A 64 -6.00 -1.87 -13.87
C ASN A 64 -4.92 -2.67 -13.13
N TRP A 65 -5.29 -3.55 -12.19
CA TRP A 65 -4.34 -4.18 -11.27
C TRP A 65 -3.21 -4.94 -12.00
N GLU A 66 -3.53 -5.49 -13.17
CA GLU A 66 -2.57 -6.21 -14.02
C GLU A 66 -1.37 -5.34 -14.44
N THR A 67 -1.56 -4.03 -14.61
CA THR A 67 -0.46 -3.12 -14.96
C THR A 67 0.53 -2.92 -13.81
N TYR A 68 0.13 -3.26 -12.59
CA TYR A 68 0.92 -3.14 -11.37
C TYR A 68 1.48 -4.48 -10.89
N LYS A 69 1.22 -5.56 -11.63
CA LYS A 69 1.74 -6.89 -11.30
C LYS A 69 3.28 -6.84 -11.25
N ASP A 70 3.86 -7.40 -10.19
CA ASP A 70 5.31 -7.36 -9.95
C ASP A 70 5.90 -5.94 -10.01
N GLY A 71 5.12 -4.91 -9.66
CA GLY A 71 5.50 -3.51 -9.79
C GLY A 71 6.26 -2.96 -8.58
N PHE A 72 6.04 -3.52 -7.39
CA PHE A 72 6.51 -2.93 -6.13
C PHE A 72 7.52 -3.82 -5.41
N ASP A 73 8.51 -3.20 -4.75
CA ASP A 73 9.53 -3.91 -3.97
C ASP A 73 9.07 -4.19 -2.53
N PHE A 74 8.13 -3.40 -2.02
CA PHE A 74 7.56 -3.57 -0.70
C PHE A 74 6.15 -3.02 -0.62
N ALA A 75 5.38 -3.52 0.34
CA ALA A 75 4.07 -3.01 0.66
C ALA A 75 3.89 -2.80 2.16
N ILE A 76 3.19 -1.73 2.54
CA ILE A 76 2.85 -1.42 3.93
C ILE A 76 1.35 -1.19 4.02
N SER A 77 0.67 -1.90 4.90
CA SER A 77 -0.72 -1.58 5.25
C SER A 77 -0.75 -0.79 6.55
N PHE A 78 -1.64 0.20 6.63
CA PHE A 78 -1.91 0.90 7.87
C PHE A 78 -3.41 1.10 8.06
N SER A 79 -3.93 0.47 9.11
CA SER A 79 -5.33 0.54 9.55
C SER A 79 -6.33 0.52 8.39
N SER A 80 -6.31 -0.57 7.62
CA SER A 80 -7.11 -0.73 6.40
C SER A 80 -7.57 -2.16 6.17
N ILE A 81 -6.68 -3.14 6.33
CA ILE A 81 -6.95 -4.54 6.00
C ILE A 81 -7.63 -5.29 7.16
N GLU A 82 -7.45 -4.87 8.41
CA GLU A 82 -7.96 -5.55 9.61
C GLU A 82 -9.49 -5.56 9.77
N HIS A 83 -10.19 -4.91 8.84
CA HIS A 83 -11.65 -4.81 8.85
C HIS A 83 -12.27 -5.05 7.47
N SER A 84 -11.50 -5.54 6.50
CA SER A 84 -11.98 -5.76 5.12
C SER A 84 -13.07 -6.83 5.10
N GLY A 85 -12.96 -7.87 5.92
CA GLY A 85 -13.98 -8.92 6.04
C GLY A 85 -15.27 -8.50 6.76
N LEU A 86 -15.28 -7.34 7.42
CA LEU A 86 -16.41 -6.90 8.26
C LEU A 86 -17.50 -6.14 7.48
N GLY A 87 -17.35 -5.97 6.17
CA GLY A 87 -18.31 -5.26 5.33
C GLY A 87 -18.37 -3.74 5.58
N ARG A 88 -17.23 -3.14 5.97
CA ARG A 88 -17.13 -1.70 6.16
C ARG A 88 -17.22 -0.98 4.81
N TYR A 89 -17.66 0.28 4.82
CA TYR A 89 -17.75 1.14 3.63
C TYR A 89 -18.68 0.62 2.51
N GLY A 90 -19.59 -0.30 2.85
CA GLY A 90 -20.54 -0.89 1.89
C GLY A 90 -20.00 -2.15 1.19
N ASP A 91 -18.83 -2.63 1.58
CA ASP A 91 -18.29 -3.90 1.11
C ASP A 91 -19.13 -5.09 1.63
N PRO A 92 -19.21 -6.21 0.89
CA PRO A 92 -19.85 -7.42 1.38
C PRO A 92 -19.07 -8.00 2.58
N ILE A 93 -19.79 -8.63 3.52
CA ILE A 93 -19.15 -9.40 4.60
C ILE A 93 -18.44 -10.61 3.98
N ASP A 94 -17.19 -10.83 4.41
CA ASP A 94 -16.35 -11.89 3.91
C ASP A 94 -15.47 -12.48 5.03
N PRO A 95 -15.72 -13.74 5.47
CA PRO A 95 -14.94 -14.37 6.53
C PRO A 95 -13.43 -14.48 6.28
N ILE A 96 -12.99 -14.36 5.03
CA ILE A 96 -11.58 -14.37 4.65
C ILE A 96 -11.14 -13.07 3.97
N GLY A 97 -11.92 -11.99 4.11
CA GLY A 97 -11.69 -10.72 3.45
C GLY A 97 -10.28 -10.18 3.69
N ASP A 98 -9.85 -10.12 4.96
CA ASP A 98 -8.53 -9.61 5.35
C ASP A 98 -7.40 -10.42 4.71
N LEU A 99 -7.51 -11.77 4.72
CA LEU A 99 -6.55 -12.65 4.06
C LEU A 99 -6.52 -12.44 2.54
N ARG A 100 -7.68 -12.21 1.93
CA ARG A 100 -7.77 -11.94 0.50
C ARG A 100 -7.09 -10.62 0.13
N GLU A 101 -7.21 -9.58 0.94
CA GLU A 101 -6.50 -8.32 0.71
C GLU A 101 -4.98 -8.46 0.85
N VAL A 102 -4.51 -9.27 1.81
CA VAL A 102 -3.09 -9.66 1.86
C VAL A 102 -2.67 -10.36 0.57
N TRP A 103 -3.44 -11.35 0.09
CA TRP A 103 -3.10 -12.07 -1.15
C TRP A 103 -3.10 -11.17 -2.39
N LYS A 104 -4.06 -10.25 -2.52
CA LYS A 104 -4.08 -9.25 -3.59
C LYS A 104 -2.83 -8.37 -3.55
N THR A 105 -2.41 -7.97 -2.35
CA THR A 105 -1.18 -7.19 -2.15
C THR A 105 0.04 -7.97 -2.62
N LEU A 106 0.12 -9.28 -2.35
CA LEU A 106 1.21 -10.12 -2.82
C LEU A 106 1.28 -10.20 -4.36
N CYS A 107 0.17 -10.09 -5.08
CA CYS A 107 0.15 -10.15 -6.54
C CYS A 107 0.85 -8.95 -7.21
N VAL A 108 0.93 -7.80 -6.54
CA VAL A 108 1.60 -6.60 -7.07
C VAL A 108 3.03 -6.42 -6.56
N LEU A 109 3.44 -7.25 -5.60
CA LEU A 109 4.83 -7.31 -5.16
C LEU A 109 5.68 -8.12 -6.14
N LYS A 110 6.88 -7.62 -6.41
CA LYS A 110 7.93 -8.38 -7.10
C LYS A 110 8.25 -9.65 -6.31
N LYS A 111 8.78 -10.66 -7.00
CA LYS A 111 9.37 -11.83 -6.34
C LYS A 111 10.45 -11.40 -5.33
N GLY A 112 10.28 -11.82 -4.08
CA GLY A 112 11.17 -11.44 -2.97
C GLY A 112 10.87 -10.08 -2.34
N GLY A 113 9.85 -9.38 -2.82
CA GLY A 113 9.26 -8.24 -2.14
C GLY A 113 8.62 -8.66 -0.82
N TRP A 114 8.48 -7.72 0.10
CA TRP A 114 7.97 -7.97 1.44
C TRP A 114 6.77 -7.09 1.76
N TYR A 115 5.93 -7.60 2.65
CA TYR A 115 4.72 -6.96 3.11
C TYR A 115 4.78 -6.78 4.62
N ASN A 116 4.43 -5.59 5.11
CA ASN A 116 4.33 -5.29 6.54
C ASN A 116 2.94 -4.72 6.85
N CYS A 117 2.22 -5.38 7.75
CA CYS A 117 0.92 -4.94 8.29
C CYS A 117 1.09 -4.39 9.71
#